data_AF-A0A1M4S6M5-F1
#
_entry.id   AF-A0A1M4S6M5-F1
#
_cell.length_a   1.000
_cell.length_b   1.000
_cell.length_c   1.000
_cell.angle_alpha   90.00
_cell.angle_beta   90.00
_cell.angle_gamma   90.00
#
_symmetry.space_group_name_H-M   'P 1'
#
loop_
_entity.id
_entity.type
_entity.pdbx_description
1 polymer ?
#
loop_
_entity_poly.entity_id
_entity_poly.type
_entity_poly.pdbx_seq_one_letter_code
_entity_poly.pdbx_strand_id
1 'polypeptide(L)'
;MVEKEMNRETLKLVVVATDTSDRIWAKYERFCKEKGIPALRASTKEELGKAVGKKAAAVAGFKDQNQSDNLVKLYENLKETGGVL
;
A
#
# COMPACT_ATOMS: atom_id res chain seq x y z
N MET A 1 2.09 -1.86 13.48
CA MET A 1 1.77 -0.52 12.94
C MET A 1 2.82 -0.19 11.90
N VAL A 2 2.45 0.27 10.70
CA VAL A 2 3.35 0.39 9.53
C VAL A 2 4.61 1.19 9.86
N GLU A 3 4.50 2.28 10.62
CA GLU A 3 5.64 3.11 11.04
C GLU A 3 6.70 2.36 11.86
N LYS A 4 6.29 1.36 12.65
CA LYS A 4 7.21 0.52 13.42
C LYS A 4 8.04 -0.42 12.52
N GLU A 5 7.45 -0.81 11.39
CA GLU A 5 8.08 -1.71 10.41
C GLU A 5 8.86 -0.95 9.33
N MET A 6 8.52 0.32 9.08
CA MET A 6 9.31 1.23 8.26
C MET A 6 10.75 1.35 8.79
N ASN A 7 10.92 1.37 10.12
CA ASN A 7 12.24 1.42 10.76
C ASN A 7 13.00 0.09 10.73
N ARG A 8 12.32 -1.01 10.39
CA ARG A 8 12.91 -2.37 10.38
C ARG A 8 13.26 -2.86 8.97
N GLU A 9 12.96 -2.07 7.94
CA GLU A 9 13.26 -2.40 6.53
C GLU A 9 12.71 -3.75 6.04
N THR A 10 11.68 -4.28 6.71
CA THR A 10 11.07 -5.58 6.34
C THR A 10 9.91 -5.45 5.36
N LEU A 11 9.53 -4.22 4.99
CA LEU A 11 8.42 -3.96 4.09
C LEU A 11 8.82 -4.20 2.63
N LYS A 12 7.96 -4.90 1.90
CA LYS A 12 8.10 -5.24 0.48
C LYS A 12 7.09 -4.53 -0.40
N LEU A 13 5.99 -4.06 0.19
CA LEU A 13 4.99 -3.21 -0.46
C LEU A 13 4.26 -2.36 0.59
N VAL A 14 3.91 -1.14 0.21
CA VAL A 14 3.01 -0.27 0.97
C VAL A 14 1.80 0.09 0.12
N VAL A 15 0.60 -0.06 0.69
CA VAL A 15 -0.67 0.36 0.07
C VAL A 15 -1.28 1.46 0.92
N VAL A 16 -1.61 2.58 0.29
CA VAL A 16 -2.22 3.75 0.91
C VAL A 16 -3.63 3.91 0.36
N ALA A 17 -4.62 4.07 1.24
CA ALA A 17 -6.01 4.23 0.83
C ALA A 17 -6.21 5.56 0.06
N THR A 18 -7.10 5.54 -0.94
CA THR A 18 -7.39 6.67 -1.84
C THR A 18 -8.00 7.87 -1.12
N ASP A 19 -8.86 7.64 -0.12
CA ASP A 19 -9.51 8.64 0.72
C ASP A 19 -8.60 9.19 1.84
N THR A 20 -7.29 8.94 1.76
CA THR A 20 -6.29 9.61 2.61
C THR A 20 -5.90 10.97 2.03
N SER A 21 -5.40 11.86 2.89
CA SER A 21 -4.90 13.16 2.45
C SER A 21 -3.61 13.01 1.65
N ASP A 22 -3.36 13.95 0.74
CA ASP A 22 -2.13 13.95 -0.07
C ASP A 22 -0.87 14.08 0.78
N ARG A 23 -0.99 14.70 1.97
CA ARG A 23 0.09 14.71 2.96
C ARG A 23 0.49 13.30 3.41
N ILE A 24 -0.49 12.41 3.62
CA ILE A 24 -0.23 11.03 4.00
C ILE A 24 0.40 10.30 2.80
N TRP A 25 -0.18 10.43 1.61
CA TRP A 25 0.38 9.87 0.38
C TRP A 25 1.87 10.26 0.20
N ALA A 26 2.17 11.56 0.21
CA ALA A 26 3.52 12.07 0.00
C ALA A 26 4.52 11.55 1.06
N LYS A 27 4.10 11.39 2.32
CA LYS A 27 4.94 10.81 3.38
C LYS A 27 5.36 9.38 3.03
N TYR A 28 4.40 8.54 2.66
CA TYR A 28 4.67 7.12 2.40
C TYR A 28 5.31 6.88 1.04
N GLU A 29 4.92 7.62 0.01
CA GLU A 29 5.56 7.61 -1.31
C GLU A 29 7.04 7.97 -1.18
N ARG A 30 7.37 9.05 -0.47
CA ARG A 30 8.76 9.46 -0.25
C ARG A 30 9.57 8.37 0.47
N PHE A 31 9.04 7.83 1.57
CA PHE A 31 9.70 6.75 2.29
C PHE A 31 9.96 5.53 1.41
N CYS A 32 8.94 5.12 0.65
CA CYS A 32 9.02 3.96 -0.24
C CYS A 32 10.05 4.20 -1.35
N LYS A 33 10.09 5.40 -1.92
CA LYS A 33 11.08 5.81 -2.91
C LYS A 33 12.51 5.78 -2.35
N GLU A 34 12.73 6.31 -1.14
CA GLU A 34 14.03 6.29 -0.47
C GLU A 34 14.53 4.86 -0.18
N LYS A 35 13.62 3.90 -0.03
CA LYS A 35 13.92 2.50 0.28
C LYS A 35 13.81 1.54 -0.92
N GLY A 36 13.43 2.03 -2.11
CA GLY A 36 13.19 1.18 -3.28
C GLY A 36 12.02 0.21 -3.11
N ILE A 37 11.05 0.55 -2.26
CA ILE A 37 9.84 -0.26 -2.00
C ILE A 37 8.72 0.28 -2.90
N PRO A 38 7.90 -0.57 -3.54
CA PRO A 38 6.71 -0.10 -4.26
C PRO A 38 5.67 0.48 -3.30
N ALA A 39 5.05 1.58 -3.73
CA ALA A 39 3.92 2.22 -3.04
C ALA A 39 2.72 2.30 -3.99
N LEU A 40 1.56 1.84 -3.53
CA LEU A 40 0.31 1.86 -4.30
C LEU A 40 -0.72 2.75 -3.62
N ARG A 41 -1.53 3.46 -4.40
CA ARG A 41 -2.73 4.16 -3.92
C ARG A 41 -3.95 3.42 -4.42
N ALA A 42 -4.68 2.73 -3.53
CA ALA A 42 -5.76 1.81 -3.90
C ALA A 42 -6.83 1.69 -2.81
N SER A 43 -8.08 1.47 -3.22
CA SER A 43 -9.27 1.26 -2.38
C SER A 43 -9.51 2.38 -1.33
N THR A 44 -10.62 2.31 -0.60
CA THR A 44 -10.89 3.18 0.56
C THR A 44 -10.29 2.63 1.85
N LYS A 45 -10.21 3.46 2.90
CA LYS A 45 -9.77 3.05 4.25
C LYS A 45 -10.55 1.85 4.77
N GLU A 46 -11.86 1.81 4.53
CA GLU A 46 -12.73 0.74 5.01
C GLU A 46 -12.46 -0.56 4.27
N GLU A 47 -12.35 -0.51 2.94
CA GLU A 47 -12.02 -1.69 2.11
C GLU A 47 -10.62 -2.21 2.41
N LEU A 48 -9.62 -1.32 2.46
CA LEU A 48 -8.24 -1.67 2.79
C LEU A 48 -8.16 -2.28 4.19
N GLY A 49 -8.86 -1.68 5.15
CA GLY A 49 -8.98 -2.22 6.50
C GLY A 49 -9.56 -3.62 6.51
N LYS A 50 -10.71 -3.81 5.86
CA LYS A 50 -11.42 -5.10 5.81
C LYS A 50 -10.55 -6.18 5.17
N ALA A 51 -9.84 -5.85 4.10
CA ALA A 51 -8.92 -6.78 3.43
C ALA A 51 -7.78 -7.26 4.35
N VAL A 52 -7.33 -6.43 5.29
CA VAL A 52 -6.28 -6.80 6.27
C VAL A 52 -6.83 -7.20 7.65
N GLY A 53 -8.13 -7.51 7.74
CA GLY A 53 -8.77 -7.97 8.98
C GLY A 53 -8.94 -6.87 10.04
N LYS A 54 -9.11 -5.61 9.62
CA LYS A 54 -9.37 -4.43 10.45
C LYS A 54 -10.67 -3.74 10.05
N LYS A 55 -11.19 -2.89 10.92
CA LYS A 55 -12.38 -2.08 10.60
C LYS A 55 -12.08 -1.03 9.52
N ALA A 56 -10.93 -0.39 9.61
CA ALA A 56 -10.42 0.56 8.63
C ALA A 56 -8.88 0.64 8.74
N ALA A 57 -8.20 0.90 7.62
CA ALA A 57 -6.77 1.14 7.58
C ALA A 57 -6.43 2.20 6.53
N ALA A 58 -5.74 3.27 6.94
CA ALA A 58 -5.23 4.28 6.00
C ALA A 58 -4.03 3.78 5.19
N VAL A 59 -3.22 2.91 5.79
CA VAL A 59 -2.01 2.37 5.19
C VAL A 59 -1.84 0.93 5.64
N ALA A 60 -1.52 0.05 4.68
CA ALA A 60 -1.16 -1.34 4.90
C ALA A 60 0.26 -1.59 4.38
N GLY A 61 1.02 -2.40 5.11
CA GLY A 61 2.37 -2.79 4.72
C GLY A 61 2.46 -4.31 4.62
N PHE A 62 2.98 -4.81 3.50
CA PHE A 62 3.18 -6.22 3.24
C PHE A 62 4.67 -6.55 3.34
N LYS A 63 4.97 -7.71 3.92
CA LYS A 63 6.35 -8.17 4.17
C LYS A 63 6.73 -9.38 3.32
N ASP A 64 5.74 -10.09 2.80
CA ASP A 64 5.97 -11.23 1.94
C ASP A 64 6.24 -10.74 0.50
N GLN A 65 7.37 -11.16 -0.07
CA GLN A 65 7.79 -10.72 -1.40
C GLN A 65 6.84 -11.22 -2.48
N ASN A 66 6.43 -12.49 -2.43
CA ASN A 66 5.58 -13.09 -3.44
C ASN A 66 4.19 -12.45 -3.46
N GLN A 67 3.61 -12.19 -2.29
CA GLN A 67 2.33 -11.47 -2.18
C GLN A 67 2.47 -10.04 -2.71
N SER A 68 3.56 -9.37 -2.37
CA SER A 68 3.82 -7.99 -2.80
C SER A 68 3.92 -7.90 -4.32
N ASP A 69 4.70 -8.78 -4.94
CA ASP A 69 4.89 -8.81 -6.40
C ASP A 69 3.59 -9.12 -7.14
N ASN A 70 2.79 -10.05 -6.61
CA ASN A 70 1.49 -10.39 -7.18
C ASN A 70 0.49 -9.22 -7.09
N LEU A 71 0.46 -8.51 -5.95
CA LEU A 71 -0.40 -7.35 -5.76
C LEU A 71 -0.01 -6.19 -6.68
N VAL A 72 1.29 -5.92 -6.83
CA VAL A 72 1.78 -4.89 -7.76
C VAL A 72 1.37 -5.23 -9.20
N LYS A 73 1.61 -6.47 -9.65
CA LYS A 73 1.22 -6.90 -11.00
C LYS A 73 -0.30 -6.77 -11.22
N LEU A 74 -1.09 -7.20 -10.24
CA LEU A 74 -2.55 -7.08 -10.32
C LEU A 74 -2.99 -5.62 -10.43
N TYR A 75 -2.40 -4.74 -9.63
CA TYR A 75 -2.70 -3.31 -9.64
C TYR A 75 -2.38 -2.65 -10.99
N GLU A 76 -1.20 -2.92 -11.54
CA GLU A 76 -0.80 -2.39 -12.86
C GLU A 76 -1.73 -2.88 -13.97
N ASN A 77 -2.01 -4.19 -14.01
CA ASN A 77 -2.93 -4.77 -14.99
C ASN A 77 -4.34 -4.14 -14.91
N LEU A 78 -4.83 -3.85 -13.69
CA LEU A 78 -6.15 -3.24 -13.50
C LEU A 78 -6.15 -1.77 -13.94
N LYS A 79 -5.06 -1.03 -13.70
CA LYS A 79 -4.89 0.32 -14.26
C LYS A 79 -4.92 0.35 -15.78
N GLU A 80 -4.22 -0.59 -16.43
CA GLU A 80 -4.15 -0.66 -17.89
C GLU A 80 -5.48 -1.04 -18.53
N THR A 81 -6.31 -1.82 -17.82
CA THR A 81 -7.62 -2.29 -18.29
C THR A 81 -8.80 -1.40 -17.86
N GLY A 82 -8.55 -0.36 -17.06
CA GLY A 82 -9.59 0.53 -16.52
C GLY A 82 -10.44 -0.10 -15.40
N GLY A 83 -9.99 -1.20 -14.81
CA GLY A 83 -10.63 -1.87 -13.68
C GLY A 83 -10.41 -1.10 -12.37
N VAL A 84 -11.38 -1.19 -11.45
CA VAL A 84 -11.31 -0.53 -10.13
C VAL A 84 -10.90 -1.56 -9.05
N LEU A 85 -9.99 -1.16 -8.17
CA LEU A 85 -9.57 -1.86 -6.93
C LEU A 85 -10.12 -1.19 -5.68
#